data_AF-A0A7V4GAF3-F1
#
_entry.id   AF-A0A7V4GAF3-F1
#
_cell.length_a   1.000
_cell.length_b   1.000
_cell.length_c   1.000
_cell.angle_alpha   90.00
_cell.angle_beta   90.00
_cell.angle_gamma   90.00
#
_symmetry.space_group_name_H-M   'P 1'
#
loop_
_entity.id
_entity.type
_entity.pdbx_description
1 polymer ?
#
loop_
_entity_poly.entity_id
_entity_poly.type
_entity_poly.pdbx_seq_one_letter_code
_entity_poly.pdbx_strand_id
1 'polypeptide(L)'
;MKIFKGVGDPRIDRFHARRRWARRLGWIIYGFLATVFLVGVGAAAFIYFSYIKDLPDFTSIKEYRPPVVTRVYARDGRLLGEFYAERRLEVP
;
A
#
# COMPACT_ATOMS: atom_id res chain seq x y z
N MET A 1 53.61 -52.65 -7.99
CA MET A 1 52.56 -53.65 -7.76
C MET A 1 51.25 -52.91 -7.50
N LYS A 2 50.39 -52.76 -8.53
CA LYS A 2 49.09 -52.07 -8.48
C LYS A 2 48.02 -53.14 -8.38
N ILE A 3 47.52 -53.45 -7.19
CA ILE A 3 46.47 -54.45 -7.03
C ILE A 3 45.46 -53.91 -6.00
N PHE A 4 44.18 -54.00 -6.35
CA PHE A 4 43.00 -53.54 -5.61
C PHE A 4 42.62 -52.06 -5.75
N LYS A 5 42.29 -51.68 -6.99
CA LYS A 5 41.31 -50.62 -7.27
C LYS A 5 40.09 -51.28 -7.88
N GLY A 6 38.94 -51.21 -7.21
CA GLY A 6 37.65 -51.46 -7.83
C GLY A 6 36.87 -52.64 -7.27
N VAL A 7 36.19 -52.42 -6.15
CA VAL A 7 34.75 -52.73 -6.01
C VAL A 7 34.21 -51.67 -5.03
N GLY A 8 33.60 -50.60 -5.56
CA GLY A 8 32.83 -49.68 -4.73
C GLY A 8 31.45 -50.29 -4.48
N ASP A 9 31.08 -50.47 -3.21
CA ASP A 9 29.78 -51.06 -2.84
C ASP A 9 28.62 -50.15 -3.30
N PRO A 10 27.70 -50.61 -4.17
CA PRO A 10 26.55 -49.84 -4.67
C PRO A 10 25.41 -49.67 -3.63
N ARG A 11 25.66 -49.99 -2.36
CA ARG A 11 24.73 -49.71 -1.25
C ARG A 11 24.98 -48.35 -0.59
N ILE A 12 26.20 -47.81 -0.66
CA ILE A 12 26.63 -46.56 0.01
C ILE A 12 26.56 -45.31 -0.89
N ASP A 13 26.43 -45.47 -2.20
CA ASP A 13 26.32 -44.40 -3.19
C ASP A 13 24.92 -43.72 -3.23
N ARG A 14 23.84 -44.48 -2.98
CA ARG A 14 22.46 -43.96 -3.00
C ARG A 14 22.16 -42.93 -1.92
N PHE A 15 22.90 -42.96 -0.80
CA PHE A 15 22.70 -42.03 0.32
C PHE A 15 23.24 -40.63 0.03
N HIS A 16 24.40 -40.52 -0.65
CA HIS A 16 25.02 -39.21 -0.93
C HIS A 16 24.44 -38.51 -2.17
N ALA A 17 23.83 -39.26 -3.10
CA ALA A 17 23.22 -38.72 -4.31
C ALA A 17 22.00 -37.83 -4.00
N ARG A 18 21.15 -38.22 -3.04
CA ARG A 18 19.95 -37.45 -2.62
C ARG A 18 20.28 -36.07 -2.03
N ARG A 19 21.37 -35.95 -1.28
CA ARG A 19 21.70 -34.72 -0.53
C ARG A 19 22.24 -33.58 -1.41
N ARG A 20 22.84 -33.89 -2.57
CA ARG A 20 23.26 -32.87 -3.55
C ARG A 20 22.09 -32.39 -4.40
N TRP A 21 21.14 -33.27 -4.72
CA TRP A 21 19.93 -32.95 -5.47
C TRP A 21 18.93 -32.12 -4.65
N ALA A 22 18.72 -32.46 -3.37
CA ALA A 22 17.86 -31.70 -2.47
C ALA A 22 18.31 -30.24 -2.29
N ARG A 23 19.63 -29.98 -2.26
CA ARG A 23 20.17 -28.62 -2.20
C ARG A 23 19.89 -27.82 -3.48
N ARG A 24 20.07 -28.41 -4.66
CA ARG A 24 19.75 -27.73 -5.92
C ARG A 24 18.26 -27.42 -6.03
N LEU A 25 17.40 -28.36 -5.63
CA LEU A 25 15.96 -28.15 -5.60
C LEU A 25 15.57 -27.01 -4.65
N GLY A 26 16.19 -26.95 -3.46
CA GLY A 26 15.96 -25.87 -2.50
C GLY A 26 16.35 -24.49 -3.05
N TRP A 27 17.44 -24.40 -3.81
CA TRP A 27 17.87 -23.14 -4.43
C TRP A 27 16.92 -22.70 -5.55
N ILE A 28 16.40 -23.65 -6.33
CA ILE A 28 15.40 -23.38 -7.38
C ILE A 28 14.09 -22.86 -6.74
N ILE A 29 13.61 -23.54 -5.70
CA ILE A 29 12.38 -23.13 -4.99
C ILE A 29 12.56 -21.75 -4.34
N TYR A 30 13.70 -21.50 -3.72
CA TYR A 30 14.01 -20.21 -3.12
C TYR A 30 14.04 -19.09 -4.16
N GLY A 31 14.72 -19.29 -5.30
CA GLY A 31 14.76 -18.31 -6.39
C GLY A 31 13.37 -18.04 -6.97
N PHE A 32 12.55 -19.07 -7.12
CA PHE A 32 11.17 -18.94 -7.58
C PHE A 32 10.32 -18.12 -6.58
N LEU A 33 10.38 -18.46 -5.29
CA LEU A 33 9.68 -17.73 -4.22
C LEU A 33 10.11 -16.26 -4.15
N ALA A 34 11.41 -15.99 -4.23
CA ALA A 34 11.94 -14.62 -4.22
C ALA A 34 11.45 -13.82 -5.43
N THR A 35 11.39 -14.45 -6.61
CA THR A 35 10.89 -13.80 -7.83
C THR A 35 9.39 -13.48 -7.72
N VAL A 36 8.58 -14.44 -7.30
CA VAL A 36 7.13 -14.22 -7.09
C VAL A 36 6.88 -13.12 -6.07
N PHE A 37 7.65 -13.11 -4.97
CA PHE A 37 7.54 -12.08 -3.94
C PHE A 37 7.88 -10.68 -4.50
N LEU A 38 8.99 -10.54 -5.22
CA LEU A 38 9.38 -9.27 -5.84
C LEU A 38 8.33 -8.74 -6.82
N VAL A 39 7.81 -9.61 -7.67
CA VAL A 39 6.74 -9.25 -8.62
C VAL A 39 5.46 -8.85 -7.88
N GLY A 40 5.08 -9.60 -6.84
CA GLY A 40 3.90 -9.29 -6.03
C GLY A 40 3.99 -7.94 -5.33
N VAL A 41 5.12 -7.63 -4.71
CA VAL A 41 5.35 -6.34 -4.05
C VAL A 41 5.35 -5.20 -5.08
N GLY A 42 6.01 -5.39 -6.24
CA GLY A 42 6.02 -4.39 -7.30
C GLY A 42 4.62 -4.09 -7.85
N ALA A 43 3.80 -5.13 -8.08
CA ALA A 43 2.42 -4.98 -8.53
C ALA A 43 1.55 -4.27 -7.48
N ALA A 44 1.66 -4.65 -6.21
CA ALA A 44 0.92 -4.01 -5.12
C ALA A 44 1.29 -2.53 -4.97
N ALA A 45 2.58 -2.19 -5.04
CA ALA A 45 3.05 -0.80 -5.01
C ALA A 45 2.52 0.00 -6.21
N PHE A 46 2.57 -0.57 -7.42
CA PHE A 46 2.04 0.08 -8.61
C PHE A 46 0.55 0.40 -8.48
N ILE A 47 -0.25 -0.57 -8.03
CA ILE A 47 -1.69 -0.38 -7.77
C ILE A 47 -1.86 0.72 -6.72
N TYR A 48 -1.20 0.62 -5.58
CA TYR A 48 -1.31 1.61 -4.50
C TYR A 48 -1.03 3.04 -4.98
N PHE A 49 0.06 3.25 -5.75
CA PHE A 49 0.40 4.56 -6.28
C PHE A 49 -0.56 5.06 -7.36
N SER A 50 -1.10 4.19 -8.20
CA SER A 50 -2.09 4.60 -9.21
C SER A 50 -3.38 5.08 -8.55
N TYR A 51 -3.91 4.33 -7.57
CA TYR A 51 -5.17 4.69 -6.91
C TYR A 51 -5.06 5.94 -6.02
N ILE A 52 -3.90 6.20 -5.42
CA ILE A 52 -3.69 7.42 -4.62
C ILE A 52 -3.55 8.66 -5.50
N LYS A 53 -2.91 8.55 -6.66
CA LYS A 53 -2.78 9.68 -7.60
C LYS A 53 -4.13 10.12 -8.15
N ASP A 54 -5.04 9.18 -8.32
CA ASP A 54 -6.38 9.46 -8.83
C ASP A 54 -7.38 9.87 -7.73
N LEU A 55 -6.96 9.89 -6.46
CA LEU A 55 -7.82 10.32 -5.36
C LEU A 55 -7.82 11.86 -5.31
N PRO A 56 -8.93 12.53 -5.68
CA PRO A 56 -9.01 13.98 -5.59
C PRO A 56 -8.84 14.42 -4.15
N ASP A 57 -8.00 15.43 -3.97
CA ASP A 57 -7.63 16.00 -2.69
C ASP A 57 -8.91 16.37 -1.90
N PHE A 58 -9.01 15.92 -0.64
CA PHE A 58 -10.13 16.22 0.26
C PHE A 58 -10.14 17.68 0.74
N THR A 59 -9.73 18.62 -0.11
CA THR A 59 -9.60 20.05 0.22
C THR A 59 -10.95 20.77 0.17
N SER A 60 -11.99 20.17 -0.42
CA SER A 60 -13.34 20.73 -0.53
C SER A 60 -14.08 20.87 0.82
N ILE A 61 -13.73 20.09 1.86
CA ILE A 61 -14.45 20.14 3.15
C ILE A 61 -13.96 21.30 4.03
N LYS A 62 -12.83 21.95 3.69
CA LYS A 62 -12.32 23.11 4.45
C LYS A 62 -12.91 24.46 4.01
N GLU A 63 -13.57 24.53 2.86
CA GLU A 63 -14.19 25.76 2.38
C GLU A 63 -15.71 25.74 2.50
N TYR A 64 -16.22 25.20 3.60
CA TYR A 64 -17.54 25.61 4.07
C TYR A 64 -17.44 27.05 4.58
N ARG A 65 -17.60 28.03 3.68
CA ARG A 65 -17.92 29.42 4.04
C ARG A 65 -19.44 29.52 4.15
N PRO A 66 -20.04 29.32 5.34
CA PRO A 66 -21.46 29.58 5.49
C PRO A 66 -21.72 31.04 5.11
N PRO A 67 -22.81 31.33 4.37
CA PRO A 67 -23.18 32.69 4.04
C PRO A 67 -23.40 33.47 5.34
N VAL A 68 -22.49 34.39 5.64
CA VAL A 68 -22.57 35.24 6.82
C VAL A 68 -23.64 36.30 6.60
N VAL A 69 -24.33 36.59 7.70
CA VAL A 69 -25.35 37.61 7.82
C VAL A 69 -24.81 38.99 7.47
N THR A 70 -25.47 39.71 6.58
CA THR A 70 -25.16 41.13 6.35
C THR A 70 -26.09 42.00 7.19
N ARG A 71 -25.55 42.69 8.21
CA ARG A 71 -26.29 43.68 9.02
C ARG A 71 -26.03 45.09 8.50
N VAL A 72 -27.08 45.86 8.24
CA VAL A 72 -27.00 47.25 7.77
C VAL A 72 -27.40 48.19 8.90
N TYR A 73 -26.51 49.14 9.23
CA TYR A 73 -26.73 50.16 10.26
C TYR A 73 -26.90 51.54 9.63
N ALA A 74 -27.75 52.37 10.23
CA ALA A 74 -27.89 53.78 9.91
C ALA A 74 -26.70 54.58 10.49
N ARG A 75 -26.53 55.81 10.01
CA ARG A 75 -25.46 56.73 10.42
C ARG A 75 -25.50 57.08 11.92
N ASP A 76 -26.66 56.89 12.56
CA ASP A 76 -26.91 57.06 13.99
C ASP A 76 -26.71 55.77 14.81
N GLY A 77 -26.23 54.69 14.19
CA GLY A 77 -25.98 53.39 14.82
C GLY A 77 -27.22 52.50 14.95
N ARG A 78 -28.40 52.93 14.48
CA ARG A 78 -29.60 52.10 14.53
C ARG A 78 -29.58 51.02 13.45
N LEU A 79 -30.01 49.81 13.80
CA LEU A 79 -30.12 48.70 12.85
C LEU A 79 -31.27 48.98 11.85
N LEU A 80 -30.93 49.10 10.56
CA LEU A 80 -31.91 49.34 9.49
C LEU A 80 -32.53 48.05 8.98
N GLY A 81 -31.79 46.95 9.06
CA GLY A 81 -32.24 45.64 8.61
C GLY A 81 -31.10 44.64 8.53
N GLU A 82 -31.45 43.37 8.51
CA GLU A 82 -30.51 42.26 8.43
C GLU A 82 -30.89 41.37 7.25
N PHE A 83 -29.91 41.02 6.40
CA PHE A 83 -30.11 40.19 5.22
C PHE A 83 -29.50 38.81 5.45
N TYR A 84 -30.33 37.78 5.35
CA TYR A 84 -29.98 36.37 5.54
C TYR A 84 -30.63 35.51 4.46
N ALA A 85 -29.92 34.48 3.98
CA ALA A 85 -30.51 33.44 3.13
C ALA A 85 -31.16 32.31 3.95
N GLU A 86 -30.60 31.97 5.12
CA GLU A 86 -31.11 30.92 5.99
C GLU A 86 -30.95 31.33 7.47
N ARG A 87 -32.04 31.40 8.23
CA ARG A 87 -32.03 31.79 9.64
C ARG A 87 -31.72 30.58 10.52
N ARG A 88 -30.45 30.23 10.69
CA ARG A 88 -30.04 29.21 11.68
C ARG A 88 -29.76 29.88 13.02
N LEU A 89 -30.63 29.58 13.99
CA LEU A 89 -30.38 29.86 15.40
C LEU A 89 -29.46 28.75 15.93
N GLU A 90 -28.25 29.11 16.35
CA GLU A 90 -27.38 28.20 17.09
C GLU A 90 -28.05 27.93 18.45
N VAL A 91 -28.55 26.71 18.65
CA VAL A 91 -29.06 26.26 19.94
C VAL A 91 -27.85 25.81 20.76
N PRO A 92 -27.64 26.34 21.98
CA PRO A 92 -26.49 26.01 22.81
C PRO A 92 -26.49 24.56 23.31
#